data_AF-A0A2N3E0F1-F1
#
_entry.id   AF-A0A2N3E0F1-F1
#
_cell.length_a   1.000
_cell.length_b   1.000
_cell.length_c   1.000
_cell.angle_alpha   90.00
_cell.angle_beta   90.00
_cell.angle_gamma   90.00
#
_symmetry.space_group_name_H-M   'P 1'
#
loop_
_entity.id
_entity.type
_entity.pdbx_description
1 polymer ?
#
loop_
_entity_poly.entity_id
_entity_poly.type
_entity_poly.pdbx_seq_one_letter_code
_entity_poly.pdbx_strand_id
1 'polypeptide(L)'
;MDRVPVSRPGPVSRFVTALIRLIFPVLALCAAFLLSFYLRDVPAPEFAALGQIDPLLDPSDWINQGFIVLPSVFFILNLSSRRYGAALTLTAAFIAWLVLAGGIFWANREGLIADFEEDVSPYALAASFTGAMAVGQLVNILLFDWLRGIPWWKAPFFAAFVGGTVFAVVFNTRPAMVWDAELGGRLAVEAGIHFTWALVQLLPTLMLRRTIRPLPGFGGA
;
A
#
# COMPACT_ATOMS: atom_id res chain seq x y z
N MET A 1 -50.15 -3.54 5.48
CA MET A 1 -48.91 -3.87 4.73
C MET A 1 -47.97 -4.55 5.71
N ASP A 2 -48.06 -5.86 5.80
CA ASP A 2 -47.21 -6.66 6.69
C ASP A 2 -45.80 -6.68 6.14
N ARG A 3 -44.86 -6.08 6.87
CA ARG A 3 -43.44 -6.14 6.54
C ARG A 3 -42.97 -7.56 6.84
N VAL A 4 -42.78 -8.36 5.80
CA VAL A 4 -42.10 -9.67 5.90
C VAL A 4 -40.78 -9.45 6.66
N PRO A 5 -40.55 -10.14 7.78
CA PRO A 5 -39.31 -9.98 8.54
C PRO A 5 -38.16 -10.50 7.68
N VAL A 6 -37.25 -9.58 7.31
CA VAL A 6 -36.04 -9.94 6.59
C VAL A 6 -35.19 -10.81 7.52
N SER A 7 -35.19 -12.12 7.26
CA SER A 7 -34.35 -13.10 7.92
C SER A 7 -32.90 -12.62 7.91
N ARG A 8 -32.26 -12.59 9.08
CA ARG A 8 -30.83 -12.26 9.17
C ARG A 8 -30.05 -13.30 8.37
N PRO A 9 -29.14 -12.90 7.46
CA PRO A 9 -28.40 -13.85 6.65
C PRO A 9 -27.64 -14.85 7.53
N GLY A 10 -27.78 -16.14 7.19
CA GLY A 10 -27.10 -17.23 7.87
C GLY A 10 -25.57 -17.05 7.85
N PRO A 11 -24.84 -17.74 8.74
CA PRO A 11 -23.38 -17.59 8.87
C PRO A 11 -22.64 -17.85 7.55
N VAL A 12 -23.06 -18.84 6.77
CA VAL A 12 -22.48 -19.17 5.45
C VAL A 12 -22.65 -18.02 4.45
N SER A 13 -23.83 -17.41 4.38
CA SER A 13 -24.10 -16.28 3.47
C SER A 13 -23.25 -15.05 3.83
N ARG A 14 -23.08 -14.76 5.13
CA ARG A 14 -22.20 -13.68 5.59
C ARG A 14 -20.74 -13.92 5.23
N PHE A 15 -20.28 -15.17 5.38
CA PHE A 15 -18.92 -15.56 5.01
C PHE A 15 -18.67 -15.41 3.50
N VAL A 16 -19.55 -15.97 2.65
CA VAL A 16 -19.44 -15.84 1.18
C VAL A 16 -19.47 -14.37 0.75
N THR A 17 -20.34 -13.57 1.35
CA THR A 17 -20.41 -12.13 1.06
C THR A 17 -19.12 -11.42 1.46
N ALA A 18 -18.50 -11.78 2.58
CA ALA A 18 -17.20 -11.23 2.98
C ALA A 18 -16.10 -11.61 1.98
N LEU A 19 -16.04 -12.87 1.54
CA LEU A 19 -15.08 -13.32 0.53
C LEU A 19 -15.21 -12.53 -0.78
N ILE A 20 -16.43 -12.39 -1.31
CA ILE A 20 -16.67 -11.63 -2.55
C ILE A 20 -16.20 -10.17 -2.41
N ARG A 21 -16.40 -9.57 -1.24
CA ARG A 21 -15.95 -8.19 -0.95
C ARG A 21 -14.43 -8.03 -0.92
N LEU A 22 -13.69 -9.10 -0.67
CA LEU A 22 -12.23 -9.09 -0.60
C LEU A 22 -11.57 -9.24 -1.98
N ILE A 23 -12.27 -9.79 -2.98
CA ILE A 23 -11.71 -10.06 -4.32
C ILE A 23 -11.09 -8.80 -4.91
N PHE A 24 -11.85 -7.71 -5.00
CA PHE A 24 -11.36 -6.49 -5.66
C PHE A 24 -10.19 -5.83 -4.90
N PRO A 25 -10.25 -5.60 -3.57
CA PRO A 25 -9.11 -5.11 -2.81
C PRO A 25 -7.84 -5.97 -2.96
N VAL A 26 -7.98 -7.30 -2.87
CA VAL A 26 -6.84 -8.23 -3.00
C VAL A 26 -6.22 -8.11 -4.39
N LEU A 27 -7.03 -8.18 -5.45
CA LEU A 27 -6.53 -8.07 -6.83
C LEU A 27 -5.86 -6.71 -7.07
N ALA A 28 -6.43 -5.61 -6.58
CA ALA A 28 -5.85 -4.28 -6.71
C ALA A 28 -4.50 -4.18 -6.00
N LEU A 29 -4.39 -4.70 -4.77
CA LEU A 29 -3.13 -4.73 -4.03
C LEU A 29 -2.07 -5.57 -4.73
N CYS A 30 -2.43 -6.78 -5.18
CA CYS A 30 -1.52 -7.62 -5.97
C CYS A 30 -1.07 -6.93 -7.24
N ALA A 31 -1.98 -6.26 -7.97
CA ALA A 31 -1.66 -5.52 -9.18
C ALA A 31 -0.69 -4.36 -8.90
N ALA A 32 -0.89 -3.61 -7.81
CA ALA A 32 0.02 -2.54 -7.42
C ALA A 32 1.43 -3.05 -7.07
N PHE A 33 1.51 -4.16 -6.33
CA PHE A 33 2.79 -4.79 -6.01
C PHE A 33 3.50 -5.35 -7.25
N LEU A 34 2.78 -6.07 -8.11
CA LEU A 34 3.32 -6.61 -9.35
C LEU A 34 3.78 -5.52 -10.31
N LEU A 35 3.00 -4.43 -10.42
CA LEU A 35 3.38 -3.27 -11.22
C LEU A 35 4.66 -2.61 -10.67
N SER A 36 4.74 -2.41 -9.36
CA SER A 36 5.92 -1.84 -8.71
C SER A 36 7.15 -2.74 -8.91
N PHE A 37 6.97 -4.05 -8.81
CA PHE A 37 8.03 -5.04 -9.04
C PHE A 37 8.48 -5.11 -10.50
N TYR A 38 7.55 -4.99 -11.46
CA TYR A 38 7.85 -4.95 -12.89
C TYR A 38 8.61 -3.69 -13.29
N LEU A 39 8.36 -2.57 -12.61
CA LEU A 39 9.00 -1.28 -12.87
C LEU A 39 10.29 -1.05 -12.08
N ARG A 40 10.78 -2.05 -11.33
CA ARG A 40 11.93 -1.90 -10.43
C ARG A 40 13.25 -1.59 -11.14
N ASP A 41 13.39 -2.02 -12.39
CA ASP A 41 14.61 -1.82 -13.18
C ASP A 41 14.50 -0.61 -14.12
N VAL A 42 13.35 0.09 -14.10
CA VAL A 42 13.13 1.28 -14.94
C VAL A 42 13.60 2.52 -14.17
N PRO A 43 14.63 3.23 -14.63
CA PRO A 43 15.15 4.40 -13.93
C PRO A 43 14.15 5.56 -13.94
N ALA A 44 14.31 6.48 -12.98
CA ALA A 44 13.49 7.68 -12.85
C ALA A 44 14.33 8.96 -13.02
N PRO A 45 14.81 9.26 -14.24
CA PRO A 45 15.72 10.38 -14.50
C PRO A 45 15.13 11.75 -14.13
N GLU A 46 13.81 11.87 -14.07
CA GLU A 46 13.12 13.10 -13.67
C GLU A 46 13.49 13.57 -12.26
N PHE A 47 13.94 12.68 -11.38
CA PHE A 47 14.35 13.04 -10.02
C PHE A 47 15.82 13.49 -9.91
N ALA A 48 16.63 13.34 -10.97
CA ALA A 48 18.02 13.83 -10.99
C ALA A 48 18.11 15.36 -10.78
N ALA A 49 17.02 16.09 -11.05
CA ALA A 49 16.91 17.51 -10.76
C ALA A 49 17.07 17.84 -9.26
N LEU A 50 16.75 16.90 -8.35
CA LEU A 50 16.92 17.10 -6.91
C LEU A 50 18.40 17.19 -6.52
N GLY A 51 19.28 16.43 -7.17
CA GLY A 51 20.73 16.50 -6.97
C GLY A 51 21.34 17.85 -7.35
N GLN A 52 20.66 18.62 -8.22
CA GLN A 52 21.07 19.99 -8.55
C GLN A 52 20.75 21.00 -7.43
N ILE A 53 19.79 20.68 -6.56
CA ILE A 53 19.41 21.50 -5.41
C ILE A 53 20.35 21.21 -4.24
N ASP A 54 20.53 19.93 -3.93
CA ASP A 54 21.43 19.44 -2.90
C ASP A 54 21.91 18.03 -3.29
N PRO A 55 23.23 17.76 -3.37
CA PRO A 55 23.75 16.43 -3.66
C PRO A 55 23.22 15.33 -2.74
N LEU A 56 22.86 15.65 -1.48
CA LEU A 56 22.28 14.69 -0.53
C LEU A 56 20.88 14.22 -0.93
N LEU A 57 20.19 14.96 -1.81
CA LEU A 57 18.86 14.65 -2.29
C LEU A 57 18.87 13.92 -3.64
N ASP A 58 20.04 13.63 -4.21
CA ASP A 58 20.13 12.93 -5.49
C ASP A 58 19.67 11.47 -5.36
N PRO A 59 18.56 11.10 -6.02
CA PRO A 59 18.03 9.76 -5.94
C PRO A 59 18.37 8.89 -7.14
N SER A 60 19.20 9.38 -8.07
CA SER A 60 19.45 8.76 -9.37
C SER A 60 19.97 7.32 -9.27
N ASP A 61 20.71 7.00 -8.21
CA ASP A 61 21.34 5.69 -8.02
C ASP A 61 20.43 4.68 -7.29
N TRP A 62 19.29 5.09 -6.72
CA TRP A 62 18.48 4.22 -5.87
C TRP A 62 16.97 4.31 -6.06
N ILE A 63 16.44 5.37 -6.68
CA ILE A 63 15.01 5.45 -7.07
C ILE A 63 14.80 4.91 -8.47
N ASN A 64 13.72 4.13 -8.61
CA ASN A 64 13.19 3.63 -9.86
C ASN A 64 11.68 3.91 -9.97
N GLN A 65 11.11 3.66 -11.13
CA GLN A 65 9.66 3.80 -11.37
C GLN A 65 8.82 2.89 -10.45
N GLY A 66 9.37 1.75 -10.02
CA GLY A 66 8.75 0.89 -9.02
C GLY A 66 8.50 1.62 -7.68
N PHE A 67 9.50 2.34 -7.17
CA PHE A 67 9.37 3.18 -5.97
C PHE A 67 8.36 4.32 -6.14
N ILE A 68 8.27 4.89 -7.34
CA ILE A 68 7.31 5.96 -7.65
C ILE A 68 5.89 5.42 -7.64
N VAL A 69 5.64 4.22 -8.14
CA VAL A 69 4.28 3.64 -8.19
C VAL A 69 3.87 3.02 -6.86
N LEU A 70 4.82 2.55 -6.06
CA LEU A 70 4.57 1.84 -4.80
C LEU A 70 3.56 2.51 -3.84
N PRO A 71 3.52 3.85 -3.67
CA PRO A 71 2.55 4.50 -2.81
C PRO A 71 1.08 4.28 -3.23
N SER A 72 0.82 3.80 -4.45
CA SER A 72 -0.53 3.42 -4.89
C SER A 72 -1.14 2.33 -3.99
N VAL A 73 -0.31 1.51 -3.33
CA VAL A 73 -0.76 0.54 -2.31
C VAL A 73 -1.57 1.24 -1.23
N PHE A 74 -1.08 2.37 -0.69
CA PHE A 74 -1.78 3.13 0.35
C PHE A 74 -3.06 3.77 -0.15
N PHE A 75 -3.10 4.18 -1.42
CA PHE A 75 -4.34 4.67 -2.04
C PHE A 75 -5.41 3.56 -2.11
N ILE A 76 -5.04 2.36 -2.54
CA ILE A 76 -5.95 1.20 -2.58
C ILE A 76 -6.44 0.86 -1.17
N LEU A 77 -5.57 0.93 -0.17
CA LEU A 77 -5.94 0.71 1.23
C LEU A 77 -6.89 1.79 1.75
N ASN A 78 -6.71 3.06 1.38
CA ASN A 78 -7.65 4.13 1.73
C ASN A 78 -9.04 3.90 1.14
N LEU A 79 -9.12 3.53 -0.15
CA LEU A 79 -10.39 3.20 -0.80
C LEU A 79 -11.06 1.98 -0.15
N SER A 80 -10.28 0.96 0.17
CA SER A 80 -10.76 -0.26 0.83
C SER A 80 -11.25 0.04 2.24
N SER A 81 -10.49 0.81 3.02
CA SER A 81 -10.84 1.23 4.38
C SER A 81 -12.11 2.06 4.40
N ARG A 82 -12.28 2.95 3.42
CA ARG A 82 -13.53 3.73 3.25
C ARG A 82 -14.74 2.82 3.03
N ARG A 83 -14.60 1.79 2.19
CA ARG A 83 -15.71 0.94 1.78
C ARG A 83 -16.06 -0.13 2.81
N TYR A 84 -15.04 -0.81 3.31
CA TYR A 84 -15.15 -2.06 4.04
C TYR A 84 -14.74 -1.95 5.52
N GLY A 85 -14.11 -0.84 5.93
CA GLY A 85 -13.57 -0.65 7.28
C GLY A 85 -12.23 -1.35 7.51
N ALA A 86 -11.61 -1.08 8.66
CA ALA A 86 -10.28 -1.58 9.00
C ALA A 86 -10.16 -3.11 8.95
N ALA A 87 -11.09 -3.84 9.57
CA ALA A 87 -10.99 -5.30 9.70
C ALA A 87 -10.92 -6.03 8.34
N LEU A 88 -11.83 -5.70 7.42
CA LEU A 88 -11.83 -6.30 6.08
C LEU A 88 -10.64 -5.81 5.25
N THR A 89 -10.18 -4.58 5.44
CA THR A 89 -9.03 -4.05 4.72
C THR A 89 -7.72 -4.71 5.18
N LEU A 90 -7.56 -4.96 6.48
CA LEU A 90 -6.46 -5.77 7.02
C LEU A 90 -6.50 -7.20 6.48
N THR A 91 -7.69 -7.79 6.41
CA THR A 91 -7.87 -9.14 5.85
C THR A 91 -7.48 -9.16 4.37
N ALA A 92 -7.86 -8.14 3.59
CA ALA A 92 -7.47 -8.02 2.19
C ALA A 92 -5.95 -7.86 2.03
N ALA A 93 -5.31 -7.03 2.84
CA ALA A 93 -3.86 -6.86 2.81
C ALA A 93 -3.12 -8.18 3.14
N PHE A 94 -3.57 -8.90 4.17
CA PHE A 94 -3.01 -10.20 4.53
C PHE A 94 -3.20 -11.25 3.42
N ILE A 95 -4.39 -11.35 2.84
CA ILE A 95 -4.65 -12.27 1.72
C ILE A 95 -3.80 -11.89 0.50
N ALA A 96 -3.62 -10.61 0.19
CA ALA A 96 -2.75 -10.19 -0.90
C ALA A 96 -1.31 -10.68 -0.71
N TRP A 97 -0.78 -10.58 0.52
CA TRP A 97 0.54 -11.17 0.85
C TRP A 97 0.57 -12.69 0.66
N LEU A 98 -0.46 -13.42 1.10
CA LEU A 98 -0.54 -14.87 0.89
C LEU A 98 -0.61 -15.24 -0.60
N VAL A 99 -1.34 -14.46 -1.40
CA VAL A 99 -1.46 -14.67 -2.85
C VAL A 99 -0.11 -14.43 -3.53
N LEU A 100 0.59 -13.35 -3.18
CA LEU A 100 1.92 -13.06 -3.73
C LEU A 100 2.95 -14.13 -3.31
N ALA A 101 2.98 -14.50 -2.04
CA ALA A 101 3.88 -15.54 -1.54
C ALA A 101 3.58 -16.90 -2.18
N GLY A 102 2.30 -17.26 -2.32
CA GLY A 102 1.86 -18.48 -3.01
C GLY A 102 2.22 -18.47 -4.49
N GLY A 103 2.11 -17.32 -5.16
CA GLY A 103 2.50 -17.14 -6.55
C GLY A 103 4.01 -17.31 -6.76
N ILE A 104 4.83 -16.71 -5.88
CA ILE A 104 6.29 -16.88 -5.89
C ILE A 104 6.67 -18.34 -5.63
N PHE A 105 6.08 -18.97 -4.61
CA PHE A 105 6.34 -20.38 -4.30
C PHE A 105 5.98 -21.30 -5.47
N TRP A 106 4.83 -21.07 -6.10
CA TRP A 106 4.41 -21.82 -7.28
C TRP A 106 5.37 -21.60 -8.45
N ALA A 107 5.75 -20.35 -8.75
CA ALA A 107 6.67 -20.02 -9.83
C ALA A 107 8.07 -20.65 -9.64
N ASN A 108 8.57 -20.68 -8.40
CA ASN A 108 9.83 -21.36 -8.05
C ASN A 108 9.72 -22.87 -8.26
N ARG A 109 8.61 -23.50 -7.82
CA ARG A 109 8.36 -24.92 -8.02
C ARG A 109 8.28 -25.34 -9.50
N GLU A 110 7.66 -24.51 -10.33
CA GLU A 110 7.54 -24.75 -11.78
C GLU A 110 8.82 -24.40 -12.56
N GLY A 111 9.87 -23.91 -11.88
CA GLY A 111 11.13 -23.53 -12.51
C GLY A 111 11.05 -22.24 -13.32
N LEU A 112 10.03 -21.41 -13.11
CA LEU A 112 9.93 -20.06 -13.71
C LEU A 112 10.87 -19.05 -13.03
N ILE A 113 11.23 -19.32 -11.78
CA ILE A 113 12.25 -18.60 -11.00
C ILE A 113 13.35 -19.62 -10.73
N ALA A 114 14.50 -19.46 -11.37
CA ALA A 114 15.61 -20.41 -11.26
C ALA A 114 16.42 -20.13 -9.99
N ASP A 115 16.70 -18.86 -9.71
CA ASP A 115 17.32 -18.40 -8.48
C ASP A 115 16.55 -17.19 -7.95
N PHE A 116 15.99 -17.32 -6.73
CA PHE A 116 15.23 -16.23 -6.13
C PHE A 116 16.09 -14.99 -5.85
N GLU A 117 17.35 -15.15 -5.45
CA GLU A 117 18.20 -14.01 -5.10
C GLU A 117 18.62 -13.21 -6.33
N GLU A 118 18.78 -13.89 -7.47
CA GLU A 118 19.11 -13.28 -8.76
C GLU A 118 17.87 -12.73 -9.47
N ASP A 119 16.80 -13.53 -9.59
CA ASP A 119 15.63 -13.21 -10.40
C ASP A 119 14.63 -12.27 -9.68
N VAL A 120 14.62 -12.28 -8.34
CA VAL A 120 13.64 -11.54 -7.53
C VAL A 120 14.31 -10.48 -6.67
N SER A 121 15.06 -10.90 -5.66
CA SER A 121 15.75 -10.01 -4.72
C SER A 121 16.51 -10.85 -3.69
N PRO A 122 17.64 -10.34 -3.16
CA PRO A 122 18.28 -10.91 -1.97
C PRO A 122 17.28 -11.11 -0.83
N TYR A 123 17.35 -12.23 -0.11
CA TYR A 123 16.35 -12.59 0.91
C TYR A 123 16.22 -11.53 2.00
N ALA A 124 17.34 -10.97 2.46
CA ALA A 124 17.36 -9.94 3.48
C ALA A 124 16.63 -8.66 3.04
N LEU A 125 16.78 -8.27 1.77
CA LEU A 125 16.11 -7.10 1.20
C LEU A 125 14.61 -7.36 1.04
N ALA A 126 14.23 -8.53 0.52
CA ALA A 126 12.84 -8.95 0.37
C ALA A 126 12.11 -9.03 1.73
N ALA A 127 12.76 -9.60 2.75
CA ALA A 127 12.23 -9.66 4.11
C ALA A 127 12.08 -8.26 4.74
N SER A 128 13.08 -7.39 4.56
CA SER A 128 13.02 -6.00 5.03
C SER A 128 11.89 -5.22 4.36
N PHE A 129 11.74 -5.36 3.04
CA PHE A 129 10.64 -4.75 2.29
C PHE A 129 9.29 -5.25 2.77
N THR A 130 9.10 -6.57 2.89
CA THR A 130 7.85 -7.18 3.33
C THR A 130 7.48 -6.70 4.73
N GLY A 131 8.44 -6.70 5.67
CA GLY A 131 8.24 -6.22 7.03
C GLY A 131 7.88 -4.74 7.08
N ALA A 132 8.67 -3.89 6.43
CA ALA A 132 8.44 -2.44 6.41
C ALA A 132 7.09 -2.10 5.76
N MET A 133 6.75 -2.75 4.64
CA MET A 133 5.49 -2.53 3.95
C MET A 133 4.32 -3.00 4.81
N ALA A 134 4.40 -4.17 5.43
CA ALA A 134 3.34 -4.65 6.32
C ALA A 134 3.09 -3.68 7.49
N VAL A 135 4.14 -3.10 8.08
CA VAL A 135 4.01 -2.07 9.13
C VAL A 135 3.38 -0.79 8.57
N GLY A 136 3.84 -0.30 7.41
CA GLY A 136 3.26 0.87 6.77
C GLY A 136 1.77 0.69 6.41
N GLN A 137 1.39 -0.48 5.90
CA GLN A 137 0.00 -0.83 5.61
C GLN A 137 -0.85 -0.86 6.89
N LEU A 138 -0.33 -1.44 7.98
CA LEU A 138 -1.02 -1.46 9.27
C LEU A 138 -1.27 -0.03 9.77
N VAL A 139 -0.24 0.82 9.77
CA VAL A 139 -0.36 2.22 10.17
C VAL A 139 -1.36 2.96 9.30
N ASN A 140 -1.29 2.80 7.97
CA ASN A 140 -2.24 3.41 7.05
C ASN A 140 -3.69 3.05 7.40
N ILE A 141 -3.99 1.75 7.53
CA ILE A 141 -5.36 1.27 7.74
C ILE A 141 -5.90 1.74 9.09
N LEU A 142 -5.11 1.63 10.16
CA LEU A 142 -5.51 2.04 11.50
C LEU A 142 -5.70 3.57 11.59
N LEU A 143 -4.78 4.33 10.98
CA LEU A 143 -4.86 5.78 10.98
C LEU A 143 -6.04 6.27 10.14
N PHE A 144 -6.34 5.61 9.02
CA PHE A 144 -7.54 5.91 8.23
C PHE A 144 -8.81 5.71 9.06
N ASP A 145 -8.93 4.57 9.76
CA ASP A 145 -10.12 4.26 10.56
C ASP A 145 -10.29 5.24 11.74
N TRP A 146 -9.18 5.69 12.32
CA TRP A 146 -9.18 6.69 13.38
C TRP A 146 -9.55 8.09 12.89
N LEU A 147 -9.11 8.47 11.68
CA LEU A 147 -9.29 9.82 11.14
C LEU A 147 -10.53 9.99 10.26
N ARG A 148 -11.25 8.91 9.94
CA ARG A 148 -12.46 8.97 9.09
C ARG A 148 -13.54 9.84 9.72
N GLY A 149 -14.16 10.69 8.90
CA GLY A 149 -15.16 11.65 9.36
C GLY A 149 -15.10 12.93 8.55
N ILE A 150 -15.48 14.04 9.19
CA ILE A 150 -15.38 15.39 8.63
C ILE A 150 -14.11 16.05 9.17
N PRO A 151 -13.25 16.65 8.34
CA PRO A 151 -13.37 16.79 6.88
C PRO A 151 -12.92 15.52 6.13
N TRP A 152 -13.55 15.26 4.97
CA TRP A 152 -13.41 14.01 4.21
C TRP A 152 -11.97 13.72 3.73
N TRP A 153 -11.15 14.76 3.53
CA TRP A 153 -9.80 14.64 2.98
C TRP A 153 -8.77 14.23 4.04
N LYS A 154 -9.07 14.44 5.34
CA LYS A 154 -8.14 14.21 6.44
C LYS A 154 -7.69 12.76 6.48
N ALA A 155 -8.65 11.83 6.51
CA ALA A 155 -8.37 10.40 6.57
C ALA A 155 -7.50 9.90 5.41
N PRO A 156 -7.88 10.07 4.13
CA PRO A 156 -7.07 9.57 3.02
C PRO A 156 -5.68 10.21 2.98
N PHE A 157 -5.57 11.53 3.20
CA PHE A 157 -4.29 12.23 3.18
C PHE A 157 -3.33 11.69 4.25
N PHE A 158 -3.70 11.81 5.52
CA PHE A 158 -2.81 11.46 6.62
C PHE A 158 -2.50 9.96 6.66
N ALA A 159 -3.49 9.10 6.37
CA ALA A 159 -3.26 7.67 6.30
C ALA A 159 -2.21 7.29 5.26
N ALA A 160 -2.30 7.83 4.04
CA ALA A 160 -1.32 7.52 2.99
C ALA A 160 0.05 8.12 3.31
N PHE A 161 0.10 9.38 3.74
CA PHE A 161 1.35 10.05 4.01
C PHE A 161 2.10 9.40 5.18
N VAL A 162 1.44 9.19 6.32
CA VAL A 162 2.07 8.60 7.51
C VAL A 162 2.38 7.12 7.28
N GLY A 163 1.49 6.36 6.65
CA GLY A 163 1.75 4.95 6.31
C GLY A 163 2.97 4.79 5.40
N GLY A 164 3.07 5.63 4.36
CA GLY A 164 4.24 5.66 3.47
C GLY A 164 5.51 6.12 4.17
N THR A 165 5.44 7.17 4.98
CA THR A 165 6.61 7.65 5.75
C THR A 165 7.10 6.60 6.75
N VAL A 166 6.19 5.88 7.41
CA VAL A 166 6.57 4.77 8.30
C VAL A 166 7.22 3.63 7.50
N PHE A 167 6.69 3.29 6.33
CA PHE A 167 7.35 2.34 5.42
C PHE A 167 8.78 2.79 5.08
N ALA A 168 8.95 4.03 4.63
CA ALA A 168 10.23 4.63 4.27
C ALA A 168 11.26 4.54 5.41
N VAL A 169 10.84 4.96 6.61
CA VAL A 169 11.68 4.88 7.81
C VAL A 169 12.05 3.43 8.12
N VAL A 170 11.07 2.53 8.27
CA VAL A 170 11.34 1.14 8.67
C VAL A 170 12.20 0.40 7.64
N PHE A 171 12.00 0.67 6.35
CA PHE A 171 12.75 0.04 5.26
C PHE A 171 14.22 0.52 5.20
N ASN A 172 14.44 1.82 5.41
CA ASN A 172 15.77 2.42 5.35
C ASN A 172 16.54 2.33 6.67
N THR A 173 15.88 2.16 7.83
CA THR A 173 16.55 1.90 9.12
C THR A 173 16.76 0.42 9.39
N ARG A 174 16.81 -0.42 8.35
CA ARG A 174 17.14 -1.84 8.50
C ARG A 174 18.51 -2.01 9.18
N PRO A 175 18.75 -3.08 9.97
CA PRO A 175 19.92 -3.19 10.86
C PRO A 175 21.31 -3.06 10.22
N ALA A 176 21.40 -3.12 8.89
CA ALA A 176 22.62 -2.98 8.12
C ALA A 176 22.91 -1.54 7.62
N MET A 177 22.01 -0.58 7.86
CA MET A 177 22.17 0.79 7.37
C MET A 177 22.83 1.71 8.40
N VAL A 178 23.76 2.53 7.92
CA VAL A 178 24.45 3.54 8.71
C VAL A 178 23.53 4.74 8.90
N TRP A 179 23.51 5.29 10.11
CA TRP A 179 22.77 6.50 10.44
C TRP A 179 23.65 7.71 10.13
N ASP A 180 23.51 8.26 8.93
CA ASP A 180 24.29 9.39 8.43
C ASP A 180 23.40 10.44 7.73
N ALA A 181 24.05 11.46 7.16
CA ALA A 181 23.36 12.52 6.43
C ALA A 181 22.71 12.01 5.12
N GLU A 182 23.26 10.96 4.53
CA GLU A 182 22.74 10.34 3.31
C GLU A 182 21.40 9.65 3.58
N LEU A 183 21.29 8.91 4.69
CA LEU A 183 20.02 8.38 5.17
C LEU A 183 18.97 9.49 5.37
N GLY A 184 19.38 10.63 5.92
CA GLY A 184 18.53 11.81 6.07
C GLY A 184 17.98 12.32 4.74
N GLY A 185 18.84 12.44 3.72
CA GLY A 185 18.46 12.83 2.37
C GLY A 185 17.49 11.83 1.72
N ARG A 186 17.79 10.52 1.80
CA ARG A 186 16.94 9.45 1.29
C ARG A 186 15.53 9.50 1.89
N LEU A 187 15.44 9.58 3.22
CA LEU A 187 14.17 9.69 3.93
C LEU A 187 13.40 10.95 3.56
N ALA A 188 14.08 12.08 3.32
CA ALA A 188 13.44 13.31 2.89
C ALA A 188 12.82 13.17 1.49
N VAL A 189 13.55 12.55 0.55
CA VAL A 189 13.04 12.29 -0.80
C VAL A 189 11.86 11.32 -0.77
N GLU A 190 11.96 10.19 -0.07
CA GLU A 190 10.87 9.22 0.05
C GLU A 190 9.63 9.83 0.73
N ALA A 191 9.80 10.61 1.79
CA ALA A 191 8.71 11.33 2.42
C ALA A 191 8.06 12.34 1.44
N GLY A 192 8.86 13.03 0.62
CA GLY A 192 8.38 13.91 -0.44
C GLY A 192 7.53 13.19 -1.49
N ILE A 193 7.95 11.99 -1.91
CA ILE A 193 7.20 11.14 -2.83
C ILE A 193 5.87 10.71 -2.18
N HIS A 194 5.90 10.22 -0.94
CA HIS A 194 4.69 9.82 -0.23
C HIS A 194 3.73 10.99 0.03
N PHE A 195 4.25 12.18 0.34
CA PHE A 195 3.47 13.40 0.48
C PHE A 195 2.78 13.77 -0.83
N THR A 196 3.54 13.77 -1.93
CA THR A 196 3.02 14.08 -3.27
C THR A 196 1.93 13.10 -3.66
N TRP A 197 2.16 11.80 -3.47
CA TRP A 197 1.13 10.79 -3.70
C TRP A 197 -0.10 10.98 -2.83
N ALA A 198 0.09 11.27 -1.54
CA ALA A 198 -0.99 11.50 -0.59
C ALA A 198 -1.86 12.70 -1.00
N LEU A 199 -1.29 13.72 -1.63
CA LEU A 199 -2.02 14.84 -2.24
C LEU A 199 -2.71 14.42 -3.54
N VAL A 200 -1.98 13.82 -4.48
CA VAL A 200 -2.48 13.44 -5.81
C VAL A 200 -3.70 12.53 -5.68
N GLN A 201 -3.68 11.54 -4.77
CA GLN A 201 -4.80 10.63 -4.57
C GLN A 201 -6.08 11.31 -4.05
N LEU A 202 -6.04 12.55 -3.54
CA LEU A 202 -7.24 13.22 -3.04
C LEU A 202 -8.23 13.51 -4.16
N LEU A 203 -7.73 13.79 -5.37
CA LEU A 203 -8.56 14.01 -6.56
C LEU A 203 -9.36 12.75 -6.95
N PRO A 204 -8.74 11.58 -7.23
CA PRO A 204 -9.51 10.37 -7.52
C PRO A 204 -10.34 9.92 -6.32
N THR A 205 -9.88 10.14 -5.08
CA THR A 205 -10.70 9.85 -3.88
C THR A 205 -11.97 10.69 -3.86
N LEU A 206 -11.90 11.98 -4.21
CA LEU A 206 -13.05 12.87 -4.31
C LEU A 206 -14.02 12.42 -5.41
N MET A 207 -13.50 12.08 -6.59
CA MET A 207 -14.29 11.59 -7.73
C MET A 207 -15.01 10.28 -7.40
N LEU A 208 -14.32 9.35 -6.74
CA LEU A 208 -14.85 8.04 -6.37
C LEU A 208 -15.71 8.08 -5.10
N ARG A 209 -15.72 9.19 -4.36
CA ARG A 209 -16.40 9.32 -3.05
C ARG A 209 -17.87 8.94 -3.09
N ARG A 210 -18.57 9.29 -4.18
CA ARG A 210 -20.00 9.00 -4.38
C ARG A 210 -20.27 7.54 -4.73
N THR A 211 -19.32 6.89 -5.40
CA THR A 211 -19.37 5.49 -5.84
C THR A 211 -18.96 4.54 -4.71
N ILE A 212 -17.87 4.88 -4.01
CA ILE A 212 -17.30 4.11 -2.90
C ILE A 212 -17.87 4.65 -1.58
N ARG A 213 -19.10 4.24 -1.28
CA ARG A 213 -19.78 4.57 -0.03
C ARG A 213 -19.44 3.57 1.07
N PRO A 214 -19.34 4.01 2.34
CA PRO A 214 -19.21 3.08 3.46
C PRO A 214 -20.36 2.06 3.45
N LEU A 215 -20.05 0.79 3.75
CA LEU A 215 -21.09 -0.20 4.00
C LEU A 215 -21.86 0.13 5.30
N PRO A 216 -23.16 -0.23 5.42
CA PRO A 216 -23.91 -0.04 6.65
C PRO A 216 -23.19 -0.66 7.86
N GLY A 217 -23.08 0.09 8.96
CA GLY A 217 -22.35 -0.31 10.16
C GLY A 217 -20.87 0.10 10.18
N PHE A 218 -20.33 0.58 9.07
CA PHE A 218 -19.01 1.21 9.02
C PHE A 218 -19.22 2.72 8.90
N GLY A 219 -18.97 3.45 9.99
CA GLY A 219 -19.15 4.90 10.04
C GLY A 219 -18.38 5.59 8.90
N GLY A 220 -19.03 6.56 8.27
CA GLY A 220 -18.36 7.43 7.31
C GLY A 220 -19.27 8.56 6.85
N ALA A 221 -18.69 9.75 6.75
CA ALA A 221 -19.29 10.90 6.09
C ALA A 221 -19.06 10.86 4.57
#